data_AF-A0A6V6YZH8-F1
#
_entry.id   AF-A0A6V6YZH8-F1
#
_cell.length_a   1.000
_cell.length_b   1.000
_cell.length_c   1.000
_cell.angle_alpha   90.00
_cell.angle_beta   90.00
_cell.angle_gamma   90.00
#
_symmetry.space_group_name_H-M   'P 1'
#
loop_
_entity.id
_entity.type
_entity.pdbx_description
1 polymer ?
#
loop_
_entity_poly.entity_id
_entity_poly.type
_entity_poly.pdbx_seq_one_letter_code
_entity_poly.pdbx_strand_id
1 'polypeptide(L)'
;MSETKKTRTFEWANPLETAEKAKAMSGYDFLNGILKGTISRPPIAAALEFNPLAVEEGKVTFEFEPQEYHYNPIGSVHGGVISTLLDTAMGCALHSKLPQGTAYTTLELKVNFTKAVTDRCGKMKAEGRIIHLGKSIALVEADLKDDQGKLYAHSVSTCMILKF
;
A
#
# COMPACT_ATOMS: atom_id res chain seq x y z
N MET A 1 34.74 17.07 -1.48
CA MET A 1 33.47 17.76 -1.77
C MET A 1 32.63 17.71 -0.50
N SER A 2 32.12 18.85 -0.03
CA SER A 2 31.25 18.90 1.15
C SER A 2 29.95 18.15 0.81
N GLU A 3 29.70 17.05 1.51
CA GLU A 3 28.45 16.32 1.41
C GLU A 3 27.32 17.21 1.93
N THR A 4 26.46 17.69 1.04
CA THR A 4 25.30 18.48 1.44
C THR A 4 24.29 17.51 2.03
N LYS A 5 24.26 17.39 3.37
CA LYS A 5 23.32 16.54 4.08
C LYS A 5 21.89 17.03 3.83
N LYS A 6 21.05 16.23 3.17
CA LYS A 6 19.62 16.48 2.98
C LYS A 6 18.84 15.95 4.19
N THR A 7 17.69 16.54 4.51
CA THR A 7 16.83 16.11 5.64
C THR A 7 15.36 16.19 5.25
N ARG A 8 14.56 15.25 5.75
CA ARG A 8 13.09 15.19 5.61
C ARG A 8 12.48 14.83 6.96
N THR A 9 11.36 15.46 7.30
CA THR A 9 10.56 15.21 8.50
C THR A 9 9.13 14.86 8.10
N PHE A 10 8.45 14.04 8.89
CA PHE A 10 7.02 13.75 8.72
C PHE A 10 6.36 13.59 10.08
N GLU A 11 5.04 13.79 10.13
CA GLU A 11 4.21 13.65 11.32
C GLU A 11 3.21 12.50 11.13
N TRP A 12 2.79 11.88 12.23
CA TRP A 12 1.75 10.85 12.22
C TRP A 12 0.84 10.98 13.44
N ALA A 13 -0.43 10.60 13.26
CA ALA A 13 -1.38 10.48 14.37
C ALA A 13 -1.15 9.17 15.13
N ASN A 14 -1.72 9.05 16.34
CA ASN A 14 -1.65 7.82 17.13
C ASN A 14 -2.17 6.60 16.33
N PRO A 15 -1.30 5.62 16.00
CA PRO A 15 -1.71 4.49 15.17
C PRO A 15 -2.71 3.56 15.88
N LEU A 16 -2.72 3.54 17.21
CA LEU A 16 -3.62 2.68 17.97
C LEU A 16 -5.08 3.17 17.87
N GLU A 17 -5.32 4.49 17.82
CA GLU A 17 -6.67 5.03 17.59
C GLU A 17 -7.19 4.67 16.19
N THR A 18 -6.31 4.67 15.19
CA THR A 18 -6.66 4.23 13.84
C THR A 18 -6.97 2.73 13.81
N ALA A 19 -6.20 1.92 14.54
CA ALA A 19 -6.44 0.48 14.66
C ALA A 19 -7.77 0.17 15.38
N GLU A 20 -8.15 0.94 16.40
CA GLU A 20 -9.46 0.77 17.05
C GLU A 20 -10.62 1.14 16.12
N LYS A 21 -10.48 2.21 15.32
CA LYS A 21 -11.48 2.54 14.28
C LYS A 21 -11.63 1.40 13.28
N ALA A 22 -10.55 0.75 12.87
CA ALA A 22 -10.61 -0.38 11.94
C ALA A 22 -11.45 -1.55 12.45
N LYS A 23 -11.48 -1.79 13.77
CA LYS A 23 -12.31 -2.85 14.38
C LYS A 23 -13.80 -2.50 14.43
N ALA A 24 -14.13 -1.21 14.39
CA ALA A 24 -15.47 -0.69 14.66
C ALA A 24 -16.34 -0.49 13.41
N MET A 25 -15.84 -0.80 12.22
CA MET A 25 -16.55 -0.58 10.95
C MET A 25 -16.19 -1.63 9.89
N SER A 26 -16.89 -1.61 8.75
CA SER A 26 -16.49 -2.44 7.61
C SER A 26 -15.14 -1.96 7.06
N GLY A 27 -14.39 -2.84 6.42
CA GLY A 27 -13.13 -2.44 5.81
C GLY A 27 -13.31 -1.42 4.68
N TYR A 28 -14.43 -1.48 3.96
CA TYR A 28 -14.78 -0.49 2.95
C TYR A 28 -14.95 0.91 3.56
N ASP A 29 -15.70 1.04 4.66
CA ASP A 29 -15.92 2.33 5.33
C ASP A 29 -14.62 2.87 5.94
N PHE A 30 -13.81 1.99 6.54
CA PHE A 30 -12.51 2.35 7.09
C PHE A 30 -11.59 2.95 6.03
N LEU A 31 -11.43 2.26 4.90
CA LEU A 31 -10.57 2.71 3.80
C LEU A 31 -11.10 3.99 3.15
N ASN A 32 -12.42 4.13 2.99
CA ASN A 32 -13.02 5.38 2.52
C ASN A 32 -12.81 6.54 3.50
N GLY A 33 -12.83 6.27 4.81
CA GLY A 33 -12.50 7.26 5.82
C GLY A 33 -11.05 7.76 5.69
N ILE A 34 -10.12 6.86 5.38
CA ILE A 34 -8.72 7.25 5.09
C ILE A 34 -8.64 8.08 3.80
N LEU A 35 -9.29 7.62 2.72
CA LEU A 35 -9.32 8.34 1.44
C LEU A 35 -9.88 9.76 1.58
N LYS A 36 -10.93 9.95 2.39
CA LYS A 36 -11.58 11.24 2.65
C LYS A 36 -10.87 12.09 3.71
N GLY A 37 -9.85 11.55 4.37
CA GLY A 37 -9.12 12.23 5.45
C GLY A 37 -9.86 12.32 6.79
N THR A 38 -11.00 11.62 6.96
CA THR A 38 -11.72 11.54 8.24
C THR A 38 -11.09 10.52 9.20
N ILE A 39 -10.27 9.61 8.67
CA ILE A 39 -9.43 8.68 9.42
C ILE A 39 -7.98 8.94 9.04
N SER A 40 -7.10 9.06 10.03
CA SER A 40 -5.68 9.25 9.79
C SER A 40 -5.08 8.05 9.07
N ARG A 41 -4.21 8.30 8.09
CA ARG A 41 -3.44 7.24 7.44
C ARG A 41 -2.43 6.60 8.41
N PRO A 42 -2.07 5.32 8.22
CA PRO A 42 -1.03 4.67 9.01
C PRO A 42 0.33 5.39 8.90
N PRO A 43 1.18 5.36 9.96
CA PRO A 43 2.48 6.04 9.94
C PRO A 43 3.39 5.61 8.79
N ILE A 44 3.36 4.33 8.39
CA ILE A 44 4.15 3.82 7.27
C ILE A 44 3.77 4.48 5.93
N ALA A 45 2.47 4.73 5.71
CA ALA A 45 1.99 5.41 4.51
C ALA A 45 2.38 6.90 4.52
N ALA A 46 2.44 7.54 5.69
CA ALA A 46 2.96 8.90 5.82
C ALA A 46 4.48 8.96 5.58
N ALA A 47 5.23 8.01 6.16
CA ALA A 47 6.67 7.94 6.03
C ALA A 47 7.12 7.74 4.57
N LEU A 48 6.41 6.90 3.81
CA LEU A 48 6.75 6.54 2.43
C LEU A 48 5.89 7.26 1.36
N GLU A 49 5.02 8.17 1.78
CA GLU A 49 4.18 9.00 0.91
C GLU A 49 3.25 8.21 -0.02
N PHE A 50 2.69 7.13 0.52
CA PHE A 50 1.66 6.35 -0.16
C PHE A 50 0.30 7.00 0.07
N ASN A 51 -0.35 7.43 -1.01
CA ASN A 51 -1.63 8.13 -0.94
C ASN A 51 -2.72 7.28 -1.57
N PRO A 52 -3.82 6.95 -0.86
CA PRO A 52 -4.94 6.27 -1.50
C PRO A 52 -5.53 7.18 -2.58
N LEU A 53 -5.74 6.62 -3.77
CA LEU A 53 -6.31 7.32 -4.91
C LEU A 53 -7.76 6.90 -5.15
N ALA A 54 -8.06 5.61 -4.98
CA ALA A 54 -9.40 5.06 -5.16
C ALA A 54 -9.62 3.84 -4.26
N VAL A 55 -10.84 3.70 -3.74
CA VAL A 55 -11.27 2.55 -2.94
C VAL A 55 -12.54 1.99 -3.57
N GLU A 56 -12.43 0.80 -4.14
CA GLU A 56 -13.54 0.00 -4.64
C GLU A 56 -13.55 -1.33 -3.89
N GLU A 57 -14.71 -1.98 -3.79
CA GLU A 57 -14.76 -3.29 -3.16
C GLU A 57 -13.98 -4.34 -3.96
N GLY A 58 -12.93 -4.88 -3.34
CA GLY A 58 -12.02 -5.87 -3.93
C GLY A 58 -10.93 -5.27 -4.80
N LYS A 59 -10.83 -3.93 -4.89
CA LYS A 59 -9.80 -3.24 -5.67
C LYS A 59 -9.46 -1.88 -5.06
N VAL A 60 -8.18 -1.66 -4.73
CA VAL A 60 -7.73 -0.38 -4.13
C VAL A 60 -6.50 0.11 -4.87
N THR A 61 -6.49 1.40 -5.20
CA THR A 61 -5.39 2.06 -5.90
C THR A 61 -4.71 3.08 -5.00
N PHE A 62 -3.38 3.03 -4.95
CA PHE A 62 -2.53 4.04 -4.34
C PHE A 62 -1.73 4.79 -5.40
N GLU A 63 -1.55 6.09 -5.19
CA GLU A 63 -0.57 6.91 -5.88
C GLU A 63 0.76 6.93 -5.08
N PHE A 64 1.87 6.82 -5.81
CA PHE A 64 3.22 6.93 -5.29
C PHE A 64 4.08 7.75 -6.26
N GLU A 65 4.76 8.78 -5.74
CA GLU A 65 5.74 9.55 -6.49
C GLU A 65 7.14 9.24 -5.93
N PRO A 66 7.99 8.53 -6.68
CA PRO A 66 9.35 8.20 -6.26
C PRO A 66 10.16 9.45 -5.94
N GLN A 67 11.01 9.36 -4.92
CA GLN A 67 11.88 10.45 -4.48
C GLN A 67 13.26 9.89 -4.14
N GLU A 68 14.29 10.71 -4.16
CA GLU A 68 15.68 10.29 -3.92
C GLU A 68 15.88 9.61 -2.56
N TYR A 69 15.15 10.03 -1.52
CA TYR A 69 15.22 9.40 -0.19
C TYR A 69 14.60 8.00 -0.13
N HIS A 70 13.93 7.55 -1.18
CA HIS A 70 13.48 6.16 -1.32
C HIS A 70 14.56 5.24 -1.92
N TYR A 71 15.73 5.78 -2.31
CA TYR A 71 16.72 5.04 -3.07
C TYR A 71 17.52 4.04 -2.24
N ASN A 72 17.92 2.96 -2.90
CA ASN A 72 18.96 2.06 -2.47
C ASN A 72 20.35 2.59 -2.92
N PRO A 73 21.45 1.95 -2.47
CA PRO A 73 22.81 2.38 -2.85
C PRO A 73 23.15 2.28 -4.34
N ILE A 74 22.34 1.60 -5.15
CA ILE A 74 22.58 1.44 -6.60
C ILE A 74 21.79 2.45 -7.46
N GLY A 75 21.15 3.45 -6.85
CA GLY A 75 20.59 4.61 -7.56
C GLY A 75 19.16 4.42 -8.08
N SER A 76 18.36 3.59 -7.42
CA SER A 76 16.93 3.40 -7.72
C SER A 76 16.14 3.19 -6.44
N VAL A 77 14.82 3.34 -6.48
CA VAL A 77 13.97 3.07 -5.32
C VAL A 77 14.23 1.66 -4.78
N HIS A 78 14.44 1.55 -3.47
CA HIS A 78 14.66 0.29 -2.80
C HIS A 78 13.46 -0.65 -3.02
N GLY A 79 13.73 -1.91 -3.41
CA GLY A 79 12.68 -2.89 -3.69
C GLY A 79 11.71 -3.06 -2.53
N GLY A 80 12.18 -2.95 -1.29
CA GLY A 80 11.36 -2.93 -0.08
C GLY A 80 10.29 -1.83 -0.04
N VAL A 81 10.55 -0.62 -0.54
CA VAL A 81 9.54 0.46 -0.62
C VAL A 81 8.42 0.06 -1.58
N ILE A 82 8.78 -0.45 -2.74
CA ILE A 82 7.83 -0.94 -3.75
C ILE A 82 7.04 -2.15 -3.20
N SER A 83 7.70 -3.07 -2.51
CA SER A 83 7.06 -4.22 -1.87
C SER A 83 6.04 -3.77 -0.81
N THR A 84 6.39 -2.80 0.05
CA THR A 84 5.46 -2.26 1.05
C THR A 84 4.26 -1.58 0.40
N LEU A 85 4.45 -0.85 -0.70
CA LEU A 85 3.36 -0.24 -1.46
C LEU A 85 2.41 -1.30 -2.05
N LEU A 86 2.95 -2.34 -2.69
CA LEU A 86 2.16 -3.41 -3.29
C LEU A 86 1.42 -4.24 -2.24
N ASP A 87 2.08 -4.58 -1.13
CA ASP A 87 1.45 -5.27 0.01
C ASP A 87 0.32 -4.42 0.62
N THR A 88 0.54 -3.10 0.76
CA THR A 88 -0.51 -2.18 1.21
C THR A 88 -1.71 -2.19 0.26
N ALA A 89 -1.49 -2.11 -1.06
CA ALA A 89 -2.55 -2.10 -2.05
C ALA A 89 -3.35 -3.42 -2.03
N MET A 90 -2.68 -4.56 -1.99
CA MET A 90 -3.29 -5.90 -1.91
C MET A 90 -4.07 -6.10 -0.61
N GLY A 91 -3.47 -5.75 0.53
CA GLY A 91 -4.12 -5.82 1.83
C GLY A 91 -5.37 -4.96 1.89
N CYS A 92 -5.32 -3.72 1.38
CA CYS A 92 -6.49 -2.85 1.32
C CYS A 92 -7.56 -3.38 0.35
N ALA A 93 -7.17 -4.00 -0.77
CA ALA A 93 -8.11 -4.64 -1.67
C ALA A 93 -8.88 -5.77 -0.98
N LEU A 94 -8.19 -6.63 -0.21
CA LEU A 94 -8.86 -7.63 0.64
C LEU A 94 -9.73 -6.96 1.70
N HIS A 95 -9.18 -6.02 2.46
CA HIS A 95 -9.86 -5.36 3.57
C HIS A 95 -11.18 -4.73 3.13
N SER A 96 -11.23 -4.11 1.94
CA SER A 96 -12.45 -3.51 1.39
C SER A 96 -13.63 -4.49 1.24
N LYS A 97 -13.40 -5.80 1.22
CA LYS A 97 -14.45 -6.84 1.20
C LYS A 97 -14.79 -7.41 2.57
N LEU A 98 -14.05 -7.06 3.62
CA LEU A 98 -14.24 -7.65 4.93
C LEU A 98 -15.33 -6.89 5.71
N PRO A 99 -16.29 -7.60 6.31
CA PRO A 99 -17.24 -6.99 7.22
C PRO A 99 -16.55 -6.57 8.52
N GLN A 100 -17.24 -5.73 9.29
CA GLN A 100 -16.85 -5.43 10.68
C GLN A 100 -16.62 -6.73 11.48
N GLY A 101 -15.69 -6.70 12.46
CA GLY A 101 -15.36 -7.88 13.27
C GLY A 101 -14.42 -8.86 12.56
N THR A 102 -13.74 -8.41 11.51
CA THR A 102 -12.80 -9.23 10.74
C THR A 102 -11.47 -8.49 10.59
N ALA A 103 -10.35 -9.19 10.76
CA ALA A 103 -9.03 -8.72 10.33
C ALA A 103 -8.44 -9.69 9.30
N TYR A 104 -7.27 -9.31 8.81
CA TYR A 104 -6.45 -10.14 7.96
C TYR A 104 -4.98 -9.96 8.29
N THR A 105 -4.16 -10.91 7.84
CA THR A 105 -2.69 -10.80 7.89
C THR A 105 -2.07 -11.41 6.65
N THR A 106 -0.99 -10.83 6.16
CA THR A 106 -0.20 -11.34 5.03
C THR A 106 0.58 -12.58 5.47
N LEU A 107 0.42 -13.71 4.78
CA LEU A 107 1.14 -14.96 5.06
C LEU A 107 2.41 -15.09 4.23
N GLU A 108 2.34 -14.66 2.97
CA GLU A 108 3.47 -14.64 2.05
C GLU A 108 3.33 -13.47 1.08
N LEU A 109 4.46 -13.05 0.52
CA LEU A 109 4.52 -11.96 -0.44
C LEU A 109 5.59 -12.28 -1.47
N LYS A 110 5.19 -12.35 -2.74
CA LYS A 110 6.11 -12.45 -3.88
C LYS A 110 6.01 -11.19 -4.72
N VAL A 111 7.16 -10.56 -5.00
CA VAL A 111 7.25 -9.39 -5.89
C VAL A 111 8.22 -9.68 -7.03
N ASN A 112 7.78 -9.40 -8.25
CA ASN A 112 8.64 -9.37 -9.43
C ASN A 112 8.91 -7.91 -9.80
N PHE A 113 10.18 -7.53 -9.87
CA PHE A 113 10.61 -6.22 -10.36
C PHE A 113 10.95 -6.34 -11.84
N THR A 114 10.25 -5.62 -12.69
CA THR A 114 10.46 -5.66 -14.15
C THR A 114 11.28 -4.46 -14.64
N LYS A 115 11.29 -3.35 -13.88
CA LYS A 115 12.01 -2.11 -14.22
C LYS A 115 12.46 -1.37 -12.96
N ALA A 116 13.56 -0.63 -13.08
CA ALA A 116 14.01 0.29 -12.05
C ALA A 116 13.03 1.47 -11.92
N VAL A 117 12.70 1.84 -10.68
CA VAL A 117 11.91 3.01 -10.35
C VAL A 117 12.86 4.13 -9.88
N THR A 118 12.69 5.32 -10.43
CA THR A 118 13.48 6.52 -10.10
C THR A 118 12.53 7.72 -9.94
N ASP A 119 12.98 8.78 -9.28
CA ASP A 119 12.33 10.09 -9.20
C ASP A 119 11.87 10.64 -10.57
N ARG A 120 12.57 10.31 -11.65
CA ARG A 120 12.18 10.64 -13.03
C ARG A 120 10.94 9.91 -13.55
N CYS A 121 10.43 8.89 -12.86
CA CYS A 121 9.22 8.18 -13.27
C CYS A 121 7.94 8.99 -13.05
N GLY A 122 7.99 10.06 -12.24
CA GLY A 122 6.82 10.83 -11.87
C GLY A 122 5.81 9.99 -11.07
N LYS A 123 4.53 10.37 -11.14
CA LYS A 123 3.47 9.69 -10.40
C LYS A 123 3.20 8.29 -10.96
N MET A 124 3.18 7.32 -10.07
CA MET A 124 2.92 5.92 -10.36
C MET A 124 1.67 5.45 -9.62
N LYS A 125 1.02 4.41 -10.14
CA LYS A 125 -0.18 3.80 -9.55
C LYS A 125 0.09 2.36 -9.15
N ALA A 126 -0.12 2.05 -7.88
CA ALA A 126 -0.17 0.69 -7.36
C ALA A 126 -1.62 0.26 -7.20
N GLU A 127 -2.08 -0.72 -7.98
CA GLU A 127 -3.45 -1.23 -7.92
C GLU A 127 -3.44 -2.65 -7.39
N GLY A 128 -4.04 -2.85 -6.21
CA GLY A 128 -4.28 -4.17 -5.64
C GLY A 128 -5.69 -4.66 -5.95
N ARG A 129 -5.85 -5.96 -6.14
CA ARG A 129 -7.13 -6.61 -6.45
C ARG A 129 -7.19 -8.04 -5.91
N ILE A 130 -8.41 -8.51 -5.64
CA ILE A 130 -8.66 -9.88 -5.19
C ILE A 130 -8.72 -10.83 -6.39
N ILE A 131 -7.93 -11.90 -6.35
CA ILE A 131 -8.02 -13.03 -7.28
C ILE A 131 -9.06 -14.03 -6.77
N HIS A 132 -9.00 -14.37 -5.49
CA HIS A 132 -9.89 -15.34 -4.86
C HIS A 132 -10.18 -14.97 -3.40
N LEU A 133 -11.45 -15.02 -3.00
CA LEU A 133 -11.88 -14.78 -1.62
C LEU A 133 -12.52 -16.04 -1.03
N GLY A 134 -11.76 -16.73 -0.17
CA GLY A 134 -12.23 -17.86 0.61
C GLY A 134 -12.74 -17.46 2.00
N LYS A 135 -13.05 -18.46 2.84
CA LYS A 135 -13.53 -18.23 4.21
C LYS A 135 -12.42 -17.83 5.19
N SER A 136 -11.23 -18.41 5.03
CA SER A 136 -10.07 -18.23 5.92
C SER A 136 -8.82 -17.72 5.20
N ILE A 137 -8.80 -17.80 3.87
CA ILE A 137 -7.66 -17.40 3.02
C ILE A 137 -8.20 -16.60 1.83
N ALA A 138 -7.44 -15.59 1.42
CA ALA A 138 -7.62 -14.89 0.16
C ALA A 138 -6.33 -14.85 -0.66
N LEU A 139 -6.47 -14.86 -1.98
CA LEU A 139 -5.40 -14.61 -2.93
C LEU A 139 -5.60 -13.24 -3.55
N VAL A 140 -4.55 -12.44 -3.55
CA VAL A 140 -4.54 -11.05 -4.01
C VAL A 140 -3.34 -10.81 -4.92
N GLU A 141 -3.46 -9.84 -5.81
CA GLU A 141 -2.37 -9.39 -6.66
C GLU A 141 -2.33 -7.86 -6.73
N ALA A 142 -1.17 -7.32 -7.10
CA ALA A 142 -1.05 -5.90 -7.41
C ALA A 142 -0.04 -5.62 -8.52
N ASP A 143 -0.29 -4.54 -9.26
CA ASP A 143 0.64 -3.98 -10.25
C ASP A 143 1.07 -2.57 -9.86
N LEU A 144 2.34 -2.23 -10.09
CA LEU A 144 2.84 -0.86 -10.12
C LEU A 144 3.06 -0.43 -11.57
N LYS A 145 2.36 0.62 -12.01
CA LYS A 145 2.42 1.16 -13.38
C LYS A 145 2.67 2.67 -13.37
N ASP A 146 3.29 3.20 -14.42
CA ASP A 146 3.37 4.64 -14.68
C ASP A 146 2.07 5.17 -15.34
N ASP A 147 2.03 6.46 -15.66
CA ASP A 147 0.91 7.13 -16.33
C ASP A 147 0.64 6.62 -17.76
N GLN A 148 1.65 6.05 -18.41
CA GLN A 148 1.57 5.40 -19.72
C GLN A 148 1.14 3.92 -19.63
N GLY A 149 0.88 3.40 -18.42
CA GLY A 149 0.42 2.03 -18.19
C GLY A 149 1.54 0.99 -18.26
N LYS A 150 2.81 1.41 -18.30
CA LYS A 150 3.97 0.52 -18.35
C LYS A 150 4.16 -0.14 -16.99
N LEU A 151 4.28 -1.46 -16.97
CA LEU A 151 4.51 -2.24 -15.74
C LEU A 151 5.94 -2.08 -15.22
N TYR A 152 6.07 -1.82 -13.92
CA TYR A 152 7.34 -1.72 -13.18
C TYR A 152 7.51 -2.85 -12.18
N ALA A 153 6.45 -3.23 -11.48
CA ALA A 153 6.46 -4.37 -10.58
C ALA A 153 5.09 -5.05 -10.56
N HIS A 154 5.11 -6.35 -10.29
CA HIS A 154 3.91 -7.16 -10.12
C HIS A 154 4.07 -8.04 -8.88
N SER A 155 3.03 -8.14 -8.06
CA SER A 155 3.04 -8.92 -6.83
C SER A 155 1.80 -9.80 -6.73
N VAL A 156 1.99 -10.94 -6.06
CA VAL A 156 0.93 -11.81 -5.57
C VAL A 156 1.15 -12.08 -4.09
N SER A 157 0.07 -12.30 -3.36
CA SER A 157 0.11 -12.62 -1.94
C SER A 157 -1.09 -13.47 -1.52
N THR A 158 -0.88 -14.21 -0.44
CA THR A 158 -1.86 -14.98 0.29
C THR A 158 -2.08 -14.32 1.65
N CYS A 159 -3.32 -14.01 1.97
CA CYS A 159 -3.70 -13.44 3.26
C CYS A 159 -4.58 -14.40 4.05
N MET A 160 -4.39 -14.46 5.36
CA MET A 160 -5.30 -15.15 6.29
C MET A 160 -6.35 -14.19 6.81
N ILE A 161 -7.60 -14.64 6.87
CA ILE A 161 -8.74 -13.90 7.41
C ILE A 161 -9.01 -14.39 8.83
N LEU A 162 -9.11 -13.45 9.78
CA LEU A 162 -9.29 -13.69 11.21
C LEU A 162 -10.60 -13.04 11.65
N LYS A 163 -11.42 -13.77 12.41
CA LYS A 163 -12.67 -13.24 12.98
C LYS A 163 -12.50 -12.98 14.47
N PHE A 164 -13.13 -11.93 14.97
CA PHE A 164 -13.23 -11.62 16.40
C PHE A 164 -14.63 -11.15 16.78
#